data_AF-A0A2N8KZ20-F1
#
_entry.id   AF-A0A2N8KZ20-F1
#
_cell.length_a   1.000
_cell.length_b   1.000
_cell.length_c   1.000
_cell.angle_alpha   90.00
_cell.angle_beta   90.00
_cell.angle_gamma   90.00
#
_symmetry.space_group_name_H-M   'P 1'
#
loop_
_entity.id
_entity.type
_entity.pdbx_description
1 polymer ?
#
loop_
_entity_poly.entity_id
_entity_poly.type
_entity_poly.pdbx_seq_one_letter_code
_entity_poly.pdbx_strand_id
1 'polypeptide(L)'
;MGALWSQYRPLLLAPWQMQRNASLLAFYIGWGLSVLGFGLALGISFWLTRPELAWRVAVVVAACVVAVPWYVVFNGLLVQNHPHAARLVPGHVRRLKSVAVLSYLLTTAICAALLASQFPGGAIWLAGMALLLFLLALCSRWVQLWFWGTLVLFLMPWWGKFMPVMIVWSTLLDWQQQAPWSLNLLALLLLPLGLASLFQSGGSQHSRQFQARQKWRRLFESQSLGVASHAEINAPLDHLGQVFRWMQPLWTRRLMRQARPTPASVMARIDLVSLGQAHWTCQLSSITVMLGLLMLVFATMGWGQPEFWQGLTQHGTMGLSFGFASMCLGVLLTVPANLHRSRREQALLILLPGAPRGQVLNRMLARRLLSQLMWAVGIALLLCAALQQFPGPQSLSWLGVHLCLAYLVFGCTVVLRDWSRERPPNSHRALLPFGAASVMVLALQGLQWLGLPILAQIGLVLLLVLALARYRWQRLVLASAPAMPVGRWA
;
A
#
# COMPACT_ATOMS: atom_id res chain seq x y z
N MET A 1 32.75 26.00 7.77
CA MET A 1 31.76 24.91 7.51
C MET A 1 30.67 24.81 8.57
N GLY A 2 30.95 24.98 9.88
CA GLY A 2 29.94 24.86 10.94
C GLY A 2 28.69 25.75 10.80
N ALA A 3 28.85 27.00 10.37
CA ALA A 3 27.74 27.94 10.19
C ALA A 3 26.80 27.61 9.01
N LEU A 4 27.29 26.90 7.98
CA LEU A 4 26.45 26.43 6.88
C LEU A 4 25.66 25.19 7.33
N TRP A 5 26.32 24.26 8.04
CA TRP A 5 25.67 23.07 8.56
C TRP A 5 24.52 23.39 9.52
N SER A 6 24.67 24.39 10.38
CA SER A 6 23.60 24.85 11.28
C SER A 6 22.35 25.35 10.54
N GLN A 7 22.48 25.86 9.31
CA GLN A 7 21.34 26.34 8.52
C GLN A 7 20.59 25.20 7.81
N TYR A 8 21.30 24.17 7.34
CA TYR A 8 20.69 23.07 6.57
C TYR A 8 20.25 21.89 7.44
N ARG A 9 20.88 21.69 8.60
CA ARG A 9 20.57 20.60 9.53
C ARG A 9 19.09 20.56 9.95
N PRO A 10 18.42 21.67 10.32
CA PRO A 10 17.01 21.63 10.70
C PRO A 10 16.11 21.20 9.53
N LEU A 11 16.40 21.63 8.30
CA LEU A 11 15.62 21.27 7.11
C LEU A 11 15.72 19.77 6.80
N LEU A 12 16.92 19.20 6.96
CA LEU A 12 17.18 17.77 6.77
C LEU A 12 16.62 16.90 7.89
N LEU A 13 16.65 17.36 9.15
CA LEU A 13 16.17 16.61 10.31
C LEU A 13 14.66 16.70 10.52
N ALA A 14 14.03 17.81 10.11
CA ALA A 14 12.60 18.02 10.32
C ALA A 14 11.70 16.88 9.78
N PRO A 15 11.93 16.30 8.58
CA PRO A 15 11.13 15.16 8.10
C PRO A 15 11.23 13.95 9.03
N TRP A 16 12.42 13.65 9.52
CA TRP A 16 12.69 12.55 10.44
C TRP A 16 12.06 12.79 11.82
N GLN A 17 12.15 14.03 12.32
CA GLN A 17 11.50 14.43 13.57
C GLN A 17 9.98 14.41 13.45
N MET A 18 9.41 14.87 12.34
CA MET A 18 7.97 14.79 12.06
C MET A 18 7.48 13.34 12.07
N GLN A 19 8.22 12.43 11.43
CA GLN A 19 7.87 11.00 11.42
C GLN A 19 8.05 10.36 12.80
N ARG A 20 9.15 10.64 13.49
CA ARG A 20 9.43 10.15 14.84
C ARG A 20 8.37 10.63 15.84
N ASN A 21 7.98 11.90 15.76
CA ASN A 21 6.95 12.49 16.62
C ASN A 21 5.55 11.95 16.28
N ALA A 22 5.29 11.62 15.02
CA ALA A 22 4.05 10.97 14.61
C ALA A 22 3.96 9.52 15.14
N SER A 23 5.05 8.74 15.02
CA SER A 23 5.30 7.58 15.88
C SER A 23 6.75 7.08 15.82
N LEU A 24 7.37 6.89 16.98
CA LEU A 24 8.65 6.21 17.12
C LEU A 24 8.60 4.79 16.57
N LEU A 25 7.49 4.09 16.82
CA LEU A 25 7.37 2.68 16.52
C LEU A 25 7.26 2.39 15.02
N ALA A 26 6.44 3.13 14.24
CA ALA A 26 6.44 2.92 12.79
C ALA A 26 7.65 3.54 12.09
N PHE A 27 8.34 4.47 12.75
CA PHE A 27 9.65 4.88 12.28
C PHE A 27 10.60 3.67 12.29
N TYR A 28 10.90 3.09 13.45
CA TYR A 28 11.85 1.98 13.53
C TYR A 28 11.37 0.70 12.86
N ILE A 29 10.08 0.39 12.95
CA ILE A 29 9.54 -0.82 12.33
C ILE A 29 9.34 -0.63 10.84
N GLY A 30 8.80 0.50 10.39
CA GLY A 30 8.65 0.76 8.96
C GLY A 30 10.00 0.70 8.23
N TRP A 31 11.04 1.26 8.83
CA TRP A 31 12.40 1.17 8.28
C TRP A 31 13.03 -0.21 8.49
N GLY A 32 13.04 -0.72 9.71
CA GLY A 32 13.70 -1.98 10.06
C GLY A 32 13.09 -3.20 9.40
N LEU A 33 11.76 -3.36 9.43
CA LEU A 33 11.11 -4.53 8.81
C LEU A 33 11.12 -4.47 7.29
N SER A 34 10.91 -3.29 6.69
CA SER A 34 10.84 -3.17 5.22
C SER A 34 12.21 -3.22 4.55
N VAL A 35 13.26 -2.71 5.20
CA VAL A 35 14.61 -2.70 4.63
C VAL A 35 15.42 -3.91 5.08
N LEU A 36 15.55 -4.14 6.39
CA LEU A 36 16.36 -5.24 6.91
C LEU A 36 15.61 -6.56 6.79
N GLY A 37 14.34 -6.62 7.21
CA GLY A 37 13.56 -7.86 7.16
C GLY A 37 13.38 -8.39 5.74
N PHE A 38 12.90 -7.53 4.82
CA PHE A 38 12.73 -7.89 3.41
C PHE A 38 14.07 -8.15 2.71
N GLY A 39 15.06 -7.30 2.96
CA GLY A 39 16.40 -7.41 2.38
C GLY A 39 17.15 -8.67 2.81
N LEU A 40 17.16 -8.99 4.10
CA LEU A 40 17.77 -10.22 4.63
C LEU A 40 17.05 -11.45 4.12
N ALA A 41 15.73 -11.49 4.19
CA ALA A 41 14.99 -12.67 3.79
C ALA A 41 15.15 -12.93 2.28
N LEU A 42 15.09 -11.91 1.42
CA LEU A 42 15.43 -12.08 0.01
C LEU A 42 16.90 -12.46 -0.20
N GLY A 43 17.82 -11.77 0.46
CA GLY A 43 19.27 -12.02 0.35
C GLY A 43 19.64 -13.45 0.73
N ILE A 44 19.18 -13.95 1.88
CA ILE A 44 19.41 -15.32 2.34
C ILE A 44 18.76 -16.32 1.38
N SER A 45 17.53 -16.06 0.97
CA SER A 45 16.77 -16.98 0.13
C SER A 45 17.39 -17.12 -1.27
N PHE A 46 17.90 -16.02 -1.84
CA PHE A 46 18.70 -16.06 -3.07
C PHE A 46 20.10 -16.64 -2.83
N TRP A 47 20.75 -16.35 -1.70
CA TRP A 47 22.07 -16.90 -1.39
C TRP A 47 22.07 -18.42 -1.34
N LEU A 48 20.99 -19.01 -0.80
CA LEU A 48 20.83 -20.46 -0.71
C LEU A 48 20.48 -21.14 -2.04
N THR A 49 19.79 -20.43 -2.95
CA THR A 49 19.26 -21.03 -4.19
C THR A 49 20.06 -20.68 -5.43
N ARG A 50 20.49 -19.41 -5.55
CA ARG A 50 21.18 -18.81 -6.69
C ARG A 50 22.15 -17.73 -6.18
N PRO A 51 23.32 -18.11 -5.64
CA PRO A 51 24.24 -17.17 -5.00
C PRO A 51 24.68 -16.03 -5.94
N GLU A 52 24.76 -16.29 -7.25
CA GLU A 52 25.02 -15.30 -8.29
C GLU A 52 23.99 -14.15 -8.36
N LEU A 53 22.72 -14.41 -8.02
CA LEU A 53 21.65 -13.40 -7.99
C LEU A 53 21.54 -12.72 -6.64
N ALA A 54 22.01 -13.36 -5.56
CA ALA A 54 21.93 -12.82 -4.20
C ALA A 54 22.60 -11.45 -4.10
N TRP A 55 23.77 -11.29 -4.72
CA TRP A 55 24.49 -10.03 -4.70
C TRP A 55 23.81 -8.93 -5.55
N ARG A 56 23.22 -9.30 -6.69
CA ARG A 56 22.40 -8.38 -7.50
C ARG A 56 21.18 -7.88 -6.73
N VAL A 57 20.50 -8.77 -6.02
CA VAL A 57 19.35 -8.43 -5.16
C VAL A 57 19.79 -7.57 -3.98
N ALA A 58 20.90 -7.92 -3.32
CA ALA A 58 21.45 -7.12 -2.22
C ALA A 58 21.76 -5.68 -2.66
N VAL A 59 22.31 -5.50 -3.85
CA VAL A 59 22.58 -4.18 -4.42
C VAL A 59 21.31 -3.40 -4.76
N VAL A 60 20.29 -4.05 -5.32
CA VAL A 60 18.97 -3.43 -5.54
C VAL A 60 18.33 -3.01 -4.21
N VAL A 61 18.38 -3.88 -3.20
CA VAL A 61 17.90 -3.59 -1.85
C VAL A 61 18.65 -2.39 -1.29
N ALA A 62 19.99 -2.38 -1.37
CA ALA A 62 20.84 -1.26 -0.93
C ALA A 62 20.47 0.05 -1.64
N ALA A 63 20.23 0.03 -2.94
CA ALA A 63 19.77 1.20 -3.69
C ALA A 63 18.39 1.69 -3.19
N CYS A 64 17.46 0.77 -2.88
CA CYS A 64 16.19 1.13 -2.23
C CYS A 64 16.39 1.71 -0.82
N VAL A 65 17.32 1.18 -0.02
CA VAL A 65 17.68 1.72 1.30
C VAL A 65 18.16 3.16 1.21
N VAL A 66 18.78 3.56 0.09
CA VAL A 66 19.26 4.93 -0.13
C VAL A 66 18.16 5.82 -0.73
N ALA A 67 17.38 5.31 -1.69
CA ALA A 67 16.35 6.05 -2.40
C ALA A 67 15.10 6.37 -1.55
N VAL A 68 14.65 5.43 -0.71
CA VAL A 68 13.46 5.65 0.13
C VAL A 68 13.68 6.77 1.16
N PRO A 69 14.85 6.89 1.85
CA PRO A 69 15.11 7.98 2.78
C PRO A 69 15.06 9.32 2.08
N TRP A 70 15.66 9.38 0.89
CA TRP A 70 15.61 10.57 0.07
C TRP A 70 14.17 10.96 -0.27
N TYR A 71 13.33 10.00 -0.66
CA TYR A 71 11.91 10.26 -0.94
C TYR A 71 11.15 10.78 0.29
N VAL A 72 11.45 10.25 1.47
CA VAL A 72 10.90 10.75 2.75
C VAL A 72 11.34 12.18 3.04
N VAL A 73 12.64 12.46 2.89
CA VAL A 73 13.21 13.81 3.05
C VAL A 73 12.56 14.78 2.06
N PHE A 74 12.48 14.41 0.79
CA PHE A 74 11.87 15.22 -0.26
C PHE A 74 10.41 15.56 0.03
N ASN A 75 9.61 14.57 0.46
CA ASN A 75 8.24 14.82 0.88
C ASN A 75 8.16 15.80 2.05
N GLY A 76 9.06 15.67 3.03
CA GLY A 76 9.18 16.60 4.14
C GLY A 76 9.56 18.02 3.70
N LEU A 77 10.50 18.17 2.76
CA LEU A 77 10.84 19.47 2.16
C LEU A 77 9.63 20.10 1.47
N LEU A 78 8.84 19.31 0.74
CA LEU A 78 7.61 19.82 0.12
C LEU A 78 6.55 20.25 1.15
N VAL A 79 6.48 19.60 2.31
CA VAL A 79 5.60 20.03 3.42
C VAL A 79 6.09 21.34 4.04
N GLN A 80 7.41 21.51 4.17
CA GLN A 80 8.05 22.75 4.64
C GLN A 80 7.90 23.91 3.64
N ASN A 81 7.64 23.62 2.37
CA ASN A 81 7.36 24.63 1.34
C ASN A 81 5.93 25.22 1.47
N HIS A 82 5.62 25.81 2.62
CA HIS A 82 4.33 26.45 2.89
C HIS A 82 4.21 27.77 2.11
N PRO A 83 3.06 28.10 1.47
CA PRO A 83 2.90 29.33 0.69
C PRO A 83 3.25 30.61 1.46
N HIS A 84 2.84 30.72 2.73
CA HIS A 84 3.20 31.85 3.59
C HIS A 84 4.69 31.90 3.92
N ALA A 85 5.31 30.78 4.32
CA ALA A 85 6.74 30.74 4.62
C ALA A 85 7.59 31.06 3.37
N ALA A 86 7.16 30.60 2.20
CA ALA A 86 7.83 30.87 0.93
C ALA A 86 7.85 32.37 0.55
N ARG A 87 6.86 33.16 0.99
CA ARG A 87 6.80 34.62 0.78
C ARG A 87 7.49 35.40 1.90
N LEU A 88 7.26 35.01 3.15
CA LEU A 88 7.61 35.81 4.32
C LEU A 88 9.04 35.56 4.82
N VAL A 89 9.61 34.38 4.56
CA VAL A 89 10.94 34.03 5.06
C VAL A 89 11.98 34.16 3.94
N PRO A 90 12.87 35.17 3.99
CA PRO A 90 13.84 35.42 2.93
C PRO A 90 14.80 34.23 2.77
N GLY A 91 15.02 33.82 1.53
CA GLY A 91 15.93 32.70 1.20
C GLY A 91 15.40 31.31 1.55
N HIS A 92 14.23 31.15 2.17
CA HIS A 92 13.66 29.84 2.54
C HIS A 92 13.55 28.90 1.35
N VAL A 93 12.91 29.35 0.27
CA VAL A 93 12.74 28.56 -0.96
C VAL A 93 14.08 28.22 -1.61
N ARG A 94 15.03 29.16 -1.61
CA ARG A 94 16.38 28.91 -2.17
C ARG A 94 17.08 27.79 -1.38
N ARG A 95 17.00 27.81 -0.05
CA ARG A 95 17.57 26.75 0.81
C ARG A 95 16.89 25.40 0.56
N LEU A 96 15.56 25.37 0.47
CA LEU A 96 14.82 24.13 0.15
C LEU A 96 15.25 23.56 -1.21
N LYS A 97 15.37 24.40 -2.24
CA LYS A 97 15.83 23.99 -3.58
C LYS A 97 17.25 23.42 -3.53
N SER A 98 18.18 24.10 -2.87
CA SER A 98 19.57 23.63 -2.73
C SER A 98 19.65 22.28 -2.03
N VAL A 99 18.92 22.09 -0.91
CA VAL A 99 18.89 20.81 -0.19
C VAL A 99 18.29 19.71 -1.06
N ALA A 100 17.16 19.99 -1.73
CA ALA A 100 16.49 19.01 -2.60
C ALA A 100 17.41 18.57 -3.75
N VAL A 101 18.04 19.50 -4.45
CA VAL A 101 18.97 19.21 -5.55
C VAL A 101 20.21 18.45 -5.08
N LEU A 102 20.87 18.91 -4.01
CA LEU A 102 22.07 18.25 -3.48
C LEU A 102 21.78 16.81 -3.06
N SER A 103 20.72 16.61 -2.28
CA SER A 103 20.30 15.27 -1.82
C SER A 103 19.87 14.39 -2.99
N TYR A 104 19.19 14.94 -4.01
CA TYR A 104 18.81 14.22 -5.22
C TYR A 104 20.03 13.75 -6.02
N LEU A 105 20.99 14.63 -6.27
CA LEU A 105 22.22 14.30 -7.01
C LEU A 105 23.03 13.24 -6.27
N LEU A 106 23.19 13.39 -4.95
CA LEU A 106 23.91 12.42 -4.12
C LEU A 106 23.23 11.05 -4.14
N THR A 107 21.91 11.01 -3.94
CA THR A 107 21.13 9.77 -3.97
C THR A 107 21.18 9.11 -5.34
N THR A 108 21.07 9.90 -6.41
CA THR A 108 21.19 9.44 -7.80
C THR A 108 22.55 8.79 -8.04
N ALA A 109 23.63 9.46 -7.67
CA ALA A 109 25.00 8.96 -7.84
C ALA A 109 25.23 7.66 -7.07
N ILE A 110 24.82 7.59 -5.79
CA ILE A 110 24.97 6.40 -4.96
C ILE A 110 24.17 5.23 -5.53
N CYS A 111 22.89 5.42 -5.83
CA CYS A 111 22.04 4.35 -6.37
C CYS A 111 22.53 3.88 -7.75
N ALA A 112 22.94 4.80 -8.62
CA ALA A 112 23.48 4.47 -9.92
C ALA A 112 24.81 3.70 -9.82
N ALA A 113 25.72 4.11 -8.93
CA ALA A 113 26.98 3.40 -8.69
C ALA A 113 26.75 1.99 -8.12
N LEU A 114 25.82 1.86 -7.18
CA LEU A 114 25.39 0.56 -6.67
C LEU A 114 24.91 -0.34 -7.81
N LEU A 115 23.93 0.10 -8.61
CA LEU A 115 23.38 -0.70 -9.70
C LEU A 115 24.43 -1.01 -10.78
N ALA A 116 25.24 -0.03 -11.19
CA ALA A 116 26.29 -0.21 -12.19
C ALA A 116 27.38 -1.21 -11.74
N SER A 117 27.55 -1.44 -10.43
CA SER A 117 28.51 -2.43 -9.94
C SER A 117 28.09 -3.88 -10.21
N GLN A 118 26.80 -4.15 -10.44
CA GLN A 118 26.26 -5.52 -10.58
C GLN A 118 25.47 -5.78 -11.86
N PHE A 119 25.00 -4.71 -12.51
CA PHE A 119 24.20 -4.81 -13.72
C PHE A 119 24.95 -4.20 -14.91
N PRO A 120 24.90 -4.85 -16.09
CA PRO A 120 25.42 -4.25 -17.31
C PRO A 120 24.68 -2.94 -17.61
N GLY A 121 25.33 -2.04 -18.35
CA GLY A 121 24.78 -0.72 -18.72
C GLY A 121 25.60 0.47 -18.21
N GLY A 122 26.51 0.25 -17.26
CA GLY A 122 27.50 1.25 -16.84
C GLY A 122 26.87 2.59 -16.46
N ALA A 123 27.26 3.65 -17.17
CA ALA A 123 26.80 5.01 -16.90
C ALA A 123 25.30 5.23 -17.15
N ILE A 124 24.59 4.36 -17.90
CA ILE A 124 23.15 4.56 -18.19
C ILE A 124 22.28 4.51 -16.93
N TRP A 125 22.75 3.80 -15.89
CA TRP A 125 22.09 3.76 -14.59
C TRP A 125 22.00 5.14 -13.93
N LEU A 126 22.90 6.06 -14.28
CA LEU A 126 22.88 7.43 -13.77
C LEU A 126 21.67 8.20 -14.31
N ALA A 127 21.50 8.26 -15.63
CA ALA A 127 20.31 8.85 -16.24
C ALA A 127 19.02 8.13 -15.82
N GLY A 128 19.03 6.80 -15.76
CA GLY A 128 17.87 6.00 -15.33
C GLY A 128 17.44 6.32 -13.89
N MET A 129 18.38 6.33 -12.94
CA MET A 129 18.07 6.67 -11.55
C MET A 129 17.69 8.14 -11.39
N ALA A 130 18.33 9.05 -12.14
CA ALA A 130 17.96 10.46 -12.14
C ALA A 130 16.49 10.63 -12.56
N LEU A 131 16.11 10.00 -13.68
CA LEU A 131 14.74 10.04 -14.19
C LEU A 131 13.75 9.43 -13.20
N LEU A 132 14.06 8.25 -12.64
CA LEU A 132 13.21 7.57 -11.66
C LEU A 132 12.92 8.43 -10.43
N LEU A 133 13.98 8.98 -9.81
CA LEU A 133 13.84 9.83 -8.62
C LEU A 133 13.09 11.12 -8.95
N PHE A 134 13.30 11.69 -10.14
CA PHE A 134 12.57 12.86 -10.61
C PHE A 134 11.07 12.56 -10.79
N LEU A 135 10.72 11.45 -11.44
CA LEU A 135 9.33 11.00 -11.59
C LEU A 135 8.67 10.78 -10.21
N LEU A 136 9.37 10.16 -9.26
CA LEU A 136 8.89 10.03 -7.88
C LEU A 136 8.64 11.40 -7.23
N ALA A 137 9.52 12.37 -7.45
CA ALA A 137 9.32 13.74 -6.99
C ALA A 137 8.09 14.40 -7.63
N LEU A 138 7.87 14.24 -8.94
CA LEU A 138 6.67 14.75 -9.63
C LEU A 138 5.39 14.12 -9.04
N CYS A 139 5.37 12.80 -8.89
CA CYS A 139 4.23 12.08 -8.31
C CYS A 139 3.95 12.51 -6.87
N SER A 140 4.98 12.83 -6.08
CA SER A 140 4.79 13.35 -4.71
C SER A 140 4.20 14.77 -4.67
N ARG A 141 4.49 15.59 -5.68
CA ARG A 141 3.95 16.95 -5.82
C ARG A 141 2.51 16.91 -6.32
N TRP A 142 2.25 16.10 -7.34
CA TRP A 142 0.93 15.97 -7.97
C TRP A 142 0.42 14.55 -7.81
N VAL A 143 -0.40 14.35 -6.78
CA VAL A 143 -0.95 13.03 -6.41
C VAL A 143 -1.66 12.35 -7.59
N GLN A 144 -2.29 13.12 -8.48
CA GLN A 144 -2.94 12.59 -9.69
C GLN A 144 -1.97 11.89 -10.65
N LEU A 145 -0.70 12.29 -10.69
CA LEU A 145 0.31 11.62 -11.49
C LEU A 145 0.65 10.22 -10.96
N TRP A 146 0.33 9.89 -9.71
CA TRP A 146 0.45 8.49 -9.26
C TRP A 146 -0.43 7.56 -10.08
N PHE A 147 -1.68 7.95 -10.35
CA PHE A 147 -2.59 7.15 -11.18
C PHE A 147 -1.99 6.93 -12.57
N TRP A 148 -1.54 8.00 -13.22
CA TRP A 148 -0.94 7.93 -14.55
C TRP A 148 0.39 7.16 -14.55
N GLY A 149 1.24 7.36 -13.54
CA GLY A 149 2.47 6.62 -13.38
C GLY A 149 2.23 5.12 -13.19
N THR A 150 1.25 4.74 -12.38
CA THR A 150 0.86 3.33 -12.23
C THR A 150 0.27 2.75 -13.51
N LEU A 151 -0.50 3.54 -14.26
CA LEU A 151 -1.04 3.12 -15.55
C LEU A 151 0.06 2.93 -16.58
N VAL A 152 1.03 3.86 -16.64
CA VAL A 152 2.21 3.77 -17.50
C VAL A 152 3.04 2.53 -17.19
N LEU A 153 3.35 2.29 -15.91
CA LEU A 153 4.08 1.10 -15.48
C LEU A 153 3.30 -0.19 -15.78
N PHE A 154 1.98 -0.17 -15.58
CA PHE A 154 1.12 -1.29 -15.96
C PHE A 154 1.22 -1.54 -17.46
N LEU A 155 1.14 -0.49 -18.29
CA LEU A 155 1.16 -0.61 -19.74
C LEU A 155 2.56 -0.92 -20.35
N MET A 156 3.63 -0.79 -19.56
CA MET A 156 5.03 -0.93 -20.01
C MET A 156 5.32 -2.22 -20.80
N PRO A 157 4.81 -3.42 -20.44
CA PRO A 157 5.06 -4.64 -21.22
C PRO A 157 4.54 -4.57 -22.67
N TRP A 158 3.55 -3.72 -22.93
CA TRP A 158 2.96 -3.53 -24.26
C TRP A 158 3.58 -2.37 -25.04
N TRP A 159 4.44 -1.56 -24.41
CA TRP A 159 5.10 -0.43 -25.07
C TRP A 159 5.97 -0.86 -26.25
N GLY A 160 6.57 -2.04 -26.16
CA GLY A 160 7.37 -2.62 -27.24
C GLY A 160 6.58 -2.91 -28.53
N LYS A 161 5.24 -2.93 -28.46
CA LYS A 161 4.36 -3.11 -29.62
C LYS A 161 3.85 -1.78 -30.18
N PHE A 162 4.05 -0.67 -29.48
CA PHE A 162 3.55 0.63 -29.89
C PHE A 162 4.63 1.37 -30.69
N MET A 163 4.46 1.45 -32.01
CA MET A 163 5.48 1.98 -32.94
C MET A 163 6.06 3.35 -32.52
N PRO A 164 5.28 4.36 -32.10
CA PRO A 164 5.85 5.63 -31.65
C PRO A 164 6.80 5.52 -30.45
N VAL A 165 6.48 4.65 -29.49
CA VAL A 165 7.34 4.44 -28.31
C VAL A 165 8.61 3.71 -28.71
N MET A 166 8.51 2.72 -29.61
CA MET A 166 9.68 2.04 -30.15
C MET A 166 10.63 2.99 -30.89
N ILE A 167 10.10 3.91 -31.70
CA ILE A 167 10.91 4.92 -32.40
C ILE A 167 11.65 5.82 -31.41
N VAL A 168 10.95 6.34 -30.39
CA VAL A 168 11.60 7.17 -29.36
C VAL A 168 12.64 6.37 -28.59
N TRP A 169 12.32 5.13 -28.21
CA TRP A 169 13.21 4.27 -27.45
C TRP A 169 14.47 3.88 -28.24
N SER A 170 14.32 3.49 -29.50
CA SER A 170 15.46 3.17 -30.38
C SER A 170 16.33 4.40 -30.60
N THR A 171 15.74 5.56 -30.84
CA THR A 171 16.49 6.82 -31.01
C THR A 171 17.28 7.18 -29.75
N LEU A 172 16.71 6.99 -28.56
CA LEU A 172 17.41 7.20 -27.29
C LEU A 172 18.55 6.20 -27.07
N LEU A 173 18.34 4.94 -27.44
CA LEU A 173 19.39 3.92 -27.37
C LEU A 173 20.52 4.21 -28.35
N ASP A 174 20.20 4.59 -29.59
CA ASP A 174 21.17 4.96 -30.62
C ASP A 174 21.99 6.18 -30.18
N TRP A 175 21.32 7.20 -29.61
CA TRP A 175 22.00 8.35 -29.02
C TRP A 175 22.92 7.94 -27.86
N GLN A 176 22.47 7.05 -26.98
CA GLN A 176 23.29 6.54 -25.87
C GLN A 176 24.52 5.77 -26.36
N GLN A 177 24.40 5.03 -27.46
CA GLN A 177 25.53 4.30 -28.06
C GLN A 177 26.54 5.25 -28.71
N GLN A 178 26.07 6.29 -29.41
CA GLN A 178 26.94 7.27 -30.07
C GLN A 178 27.62 8.22 -29.08
N ALA A 179 26.92 8.63 -28.02
CA ALA A 179 27.40 9.64 -27.08
C ALA A 179 26.98 9.32 -25.63
N PRO A 180 27.59 8.29 -24.98
CA PRO A 180 27.12 7.72 -23.71
C PRO A 180 27.12 8.69 -22.51
N TRP A 181 27.92 9.76 -22.59
CA TRP A 181 27.99 10.79 -21.56
C TRP A 181 26.98 11.91 -21.76
N SER A 182 26.51 12.15 -22.98
CA SER A 182 25.67 13.30 -23.31
C SER A 182 24.30 13.22 -22.65
N LEU A 183 23.63 12.06 -22.70
CA LEU A 183 22.35 11.82 -22.01
C LEU A 183 22.49 11.92 -20.49
N ASN A 184 23.59 11.43 -19.93
CA ASN A 184 23.87 11.54 -18.51
C ASN A 184 24.09 12.99 -18.06
N LEU A 185 24.86 13.77 -18.83
CA LEU A 185 25.03 15.20 -18.58
C LEU A 185 23.70 15.96 -18.71
N LEU A 186 22.93 15.66 -19.74
CA LEU A 186 21.61 16.25 -19.93
C LEU A 186 20.68 15.94 -18.74
N ALA A 187 20.63 14.68 -18.30
CA ALA A 187 19.83 14.26 -17.16
C ALA A 187 20.29 14.95 -15.87
N LEU A 188 21.61 15.01 -15.61
CA LEU A 188 22.19 15.66 -14.44
C LEU A 188 22.06 17.19 -14.45
N LEU A 189 21.82 17.83 -15.60
CA LEU A 189 21.60 19.28 -15.68
C LEU A 189 20.11 19.61 -15.65
N LEU A 190 19.29 18.99 -16.52
CA LEU A 190 17.89 19.34 -16.69
C LEU A 190 17.01 18.84 -15.54
N LEU A 191 17.22 17.60 -15.05
CA LEU A 191 16.33 17.03 -14.04
C LEU A 191 16.45 17.73 -12.67
N PRO A 192 17.65 18.12 -12.18
CA PRO A 192 17.74 18.96 -10.99
C PRO A 192 17.09 20.33 -11.14
N LEU A 193 17.18 20.96 -12.31
CA LEU A 193 16.49 22.23 -12.58
C LEU A 193 14.96 22.03 -12.54
N GLY A 194 14.47 20.95 -13.16
CA GLY A 194 13.09 20.50 -13.03
C GLY A 194 12.69 20.26 -11.58
N LEU A 195 13.51 19.55 -10.80
CA LEU A 195 13.26 19.28 -9.39
C LEU A 195 13.17 20.58 -8.58
N ALA A 196 14.08 21.52 -8.83
CA ALA A 196 14.08 22.83 -8.19
C ALA A 196 12.80 23.63 -8.53
N SER A 197 12.25 23.48 -9.74
CA SER A 197 11.00 24.14 -10.15
C SER A 197 9.76 23.66 -9.37
N LEU A 198 9.81 22.46 -8.76
CA LEU A 198 8.72 21.94 -7.92
C LEU A 198 8.54 22.77 -6.64
N PHE A 199 9.55 23.56 -6.25
CA PHE A 199 9.49 24.47 -5.11
C PHE A 199 9.11 25.88 -5.56
N GLN A 200 7.89 26.30 -5.23
CA GLN A 200 7.30 27.58 -5.64
C GLN A 200 7.47 28.69 -4.59
N SER A 201 7.52 29.94 -5.05
CA SER A 201 7.73 31.16 -4.24
C SER A 201 6.47 31.69 -3.52
N GLY A 202 5.39 30.91 -3.47
CA GLY A 202 4.22 31.25 -2.66
C GLY A 202 3.06 31.92 -3.40
N GLY A 203 3.05 32.03 -4.73
CA GLY A 203 1.94 32.61 -5.52
C GLY A 203 0.55 31.99 -5.28
N SER A 204 -0.51 32.55 -5.89
CA SER A 204 -1.89 32.02 -5.77
C SER A 204 -2.00 30.57 -6.23
N GLN A 205 -1.31 30.22 -7.32
CA GLN A 205 -1.18 28.85 -7.81
C GLN A 205 -0.53 27.92 -6.77
N HIS A 206 0.50 28.40 -6.06
CA HIS A 206 1.13 27.63 -4.98
C HIS A 206 0.14 27.32 -3.86
N SER A 207 -0.62 28.34 -3.43
CA SER A 207 -1.65 28.16 -2.41
C SER A 207 -2.71 27.12 -2.82
N ARG A 208 -3.23 27.22 -4.06
CA ARG A 208 -4.22 26.26 -4.59
C ARG A 208 -3.68 24.82 -4.60
N GLN A 209 -2.46 24.63 -5.12
CA GLN A 209 -1.83 23.30 -5.17
C GLN A 209 -1.54 22.75 -3.77
N PHE A 210 -1.06 23.59 -2.86
CA PHE A 210 -0.80 23.20 -1.48
C PHE A 210 -2.08 22.79 -0.75
N GLN A 211 -3.16 23.55 -0.90
CA GLN A 211 -4.48 23.21 -0.36
C GLN A 211 -5.03 21.91 -0.96
N ALA A 212 -4.94 21.72 -2.29
CA ALA A 212 -5.36 20.48 -2.94
C ALA A 212 -4.61 19.26 -2.37
N ARG A 213 -3.30 19.37 -2.16
CA ARG A 213 -2.49 18.32 -1.53
C ARG A 213 -2.89 18.09 -0.07
N GLN A 214 -3.15 19.14 0.70
CA GLN A 214 -3.63 18.99 2.08
C GLN A 214 -4.99 18.30 2.14
N LYS A 215 -5.92 18.60 1.21
CA LYS A 215 -7.20 17.89 1.10
C LYS A 215 -6.98 16.39 0.88
N TRP A 216 -6.13 16.01 -0.07
CA TRP A 216 -5.77 14.60 -0.29
C TRP A 216 -5.11 13.95 0.92
N ARG A 217 -4.18 14.64 1.59
CA ARG A 217 -3.55 14.12 2.80
C ARG A 217 -4.57 13.88 3.91
N ARG A 218 -5.47 14.84 4.16
CA ARG A 218 -6.56 14.70 5.14
C ARG A 218 -7.52 13.58 4.76
N LEU A 219 -7.79 13.37 3.47
CA LEU A 219 -8.58 12.25 2.97
C LEU A 219 -7.93 10.91 3.32
N PHE A 220 -6.67 10.70 2.96
CA PHE A 220 -5.94 9.46 3.30
C PHE A 220 -5.80 9.27 4.81
N GLU A 221 -5.51 10.35 5.54
CA GLU A 221 -5.42 10.32 6.99
C GLU A 221 -6.76 9.97 7.63
N SER A 222 -7.86 10.62 7.24
CA SER A 222 -9.21 10.30 7.72
C SER A 222 -9.64 8.86 7.38
N GLN A 223 -9.28 8.34 6.21
CA GLN A 223 -9.51 6.94 5.86
C GLN A 223 -8.71 6.00 6.77
N SER A 224 -7.44 6.32 7.05
CA SER A 224 -6.59 5.51 7.93
C SER A 224 -6.99 5.59 9.41
N LEU A 225 -7.52 6.75 9.85
CA LEU A 225 -7.98 7.01 11.21
C LEU A 225 -9.45 6.63 11.41
N GLY A 226 -10.15 6.21 10.36
CA GLY A 226 -11.59 5.97 10.42
C GLY A 226 -12.39 7.21 10.81
N VAL A 227 -11.91 8.43 10.52
CA VAL A 227 -12.70 9.64 10.78
C VAL A 227 -13.56 9.93 9.55
N ALA A 228 -14.80 10.40 9.75
CA ALA A 228 -15.61 10.90 8.64
C ALA A 228 -14.88 12.04 7.94
N SER A 229 -14.42 11.83 6.72
CA SER A 229 -13.94 12.93 5.89
C SER A 229 -15.16 13.78 5.49
N HIS A 230 -15.24 14.99 6.04
CA HIS A 230 -16.10 16.04 5.51
C HIS A 230 -15.42 16.83 4.39
N ALA A 231 -14.26 16.38 3.90
CA ALA A 231 -13.70 16.99 2.70
C ALA A 231 -14.67 16.71 1.56
N GLU A 232 -15.27 17.77 1.02
CA GLU A 232 -16.00 17.74 -0.24
C GLU A 232 -15.06 17.15 -1.30
N ILE A 233 -15.22 15.84 -1.53
CA ILE A 233 -14.60 15.19 -2.67
C ILE A 233 -15.44 15.65 -3.87
N ASN A 234 -14.78 15.94 -4.98
CA ASN A 234 -15.48 16.26 -6.22
C ASN A 234 -16.55 15.20 -6.49
N ALA A 235 -17.79 15.64 -6.71
CA ALA A 235 -18.95 14.79 -7.03
C ALA A 235 -18.67 13.57 -7.92
N PRO A 236 -17.87 13.63 -9.01
CA PRO A 236 -17.59 12.46 -9.85
C PRO A 236 -16.94 11.28 -9.11
N LEU A 237 -16.01 11.53 -8.17
CA LEU A 237 -15.36 10.46 -7.42
C LEU A 237 -16.33 9.77 -6.45
N ASP A 238 -17.24 10.54 -5.87
CA ASP A 238 -18.28 9.99 -5.00
C ASP A 238 -19.27 9.13 -5.79
N HIS A 239 -19.64 9.54 -7.00
CA HIS A 239 -20.46 8.74 -7.92
C HIS A 239 -19.77 7.43 -8.33
N LEU A 240 -18.48 7.48 -8.70
CA LEU A 240 -17.70 6.26 -8.95
C LEU A 240 -17.70 5.36 -7.72
N GLY A 241 -17.49 5.92 -6.53
CA GLY A 241 -17.56 5.17 -5.28
C GLY A 241 -18.91 4.54 -5.00
N GLN A 242 -20.02 5.07 -5.52
CA GLN A 242 -21.35 4.44 -5.40
C GLN A 242 -21.45 3.17 -6.26
N VAL A 243 -20.83 3.15 -7.44
CA VAL A 243 -20.74 1.95 -8.28
C VAL A 243 -20.05 0.83 -7.52
N PHE A 244 -18.95 1.10 -6.82
CA PHE A 244 -18.26 0.09 -6.00
C PHE A 244 -19.03 -0.37 -4.75
N ARG A 245 -20.17 0.25 -4.43
CA ARG A 245 -20.97 -0.01 -3.22
C ARG A 245 -22.42 -0.36 -3.54
N TRP A 246 -22.74 -0.67 -4.80
CA TRP A 246 -24.10 -0.84 -5.29
C TRP A 246 -24.93 -1.88 -4.52
N MET A 247 -24.29 -2.93 -3.97
CA MET A 247 -24.96 -3.98 -3.19
C MET A 247 -25.35 -3.52 -1.78
N GLN A 248 -24.62 -2.57 -1.20
CA GLN A 248 -24.86 -2.10 0.17
C GLN A 248 -26.27 -1.52 0.38
N PRO A 249 -26.79 -0.59 -0.44
CA PRO A 249 -28.15 -0.07 -0.27
C PRO A 249 -29.23 -1.14 -0.47
N LEU A 250 -29.02 -2.08 -1.40
CA LEU A 250 -29.96 -3.21 -1.62
C LEU A 250 -30.05 -4.11 -0.39
N TRP A 251 -28.88 -4.46 0.17
CA TRP A 251 -28.80 -5.25 1.40
C TRP A 251 -29.39 -4.51 2.60
N THR A 252 -29.13 -3.20 2.71
CA THR A 252 -29.68 -2.35 3.77
C THR A 252 -31.21 -2.35 3.72
N ARG A 253 -31.80 -2.13 2.53
CA ARG A 253 -33.26 -2.16 2.33
C ARG A 253 -33.85 -3.52 2.71
N ARG A 254 -33.19 -4.62 2.34
CA ARG A 254 -33.61 -5.98 2.72
C ARG A 254 -33.59 -6.17 4.24
N LEU A 255 -32.51 -5.77 4.92
CA LEU A 255 -32.40 -5.88 6.38
C LEU A 255 -33.44 -5.03 7.11
N MET A 256 -33.74 -3.82 6.62
CA MET A 256 -34.75 -2.95 7.21
C MET A 256 -36.17 -3.52 7.04
N ARG A 257 -36.47 -4.12 5.87
CA ARG A 257 -37.76 -4.80 5.63
C ARG A 257 -37.96 -6.04 6.51
N GLN A 258 -36.88 -6.69 6.93
CA GLN A 258 -36.89 -7.92 7.74
C GLN A 258 -36.51 -7.66 9.21
N ALA A 259 -36.60 -6.40 9.67
CA ALA A 259 -36.21 -6.03 11.01
C ALA A 259 -37.14 -6.68 12.06
N ARG A 260 -36.56 -7.48 12.95
CA ARG A 260 -37.23 -8.08 14.11
C ARG A 260 -36.44 -7.72 15.39
N PRO A 261 -37.07 -7.69 16.58
CA PRO A 261 -36.39 -7.46 17.86
C PRO A 261 -35.66 -8.72 18.36
N THR A 262 -34.94 -9.41 17.47
CA THR A 262 -34.16 -10.61 17.81
C THR A 262 -32.66 -10.30 17.80
N PRO A 263 -31.83 -10.99 18.62
CA PRO A 263 -30.39 -10.73 18.66
C PRO A 263 -29.70 -10.84 17.30
N ALA A 264 -30.11 -11.81 16.47
CA ALA A 264 -29.56 -11.98 15.13
C ALA A 264 -29.88 -10.79 14.21
N SER A 265 -31.11 -10.27 14.28
CA SER A 265 -31.58 -9.14 13.47
C SER A 265 -30.96 -7.81 13.93
N VAL A 266 -30.86 -7.58 15.24
CA VAL A 266 -30.17 -6.40 15.79
C VAL A 266 -28.69 -6.44 15.43
N MET A 267 -28.02 -7.59 15.59
CA MET A 267 -26.61 -7.71 15.24
C MET A 267 -26.36 -7.44 13.75
N ALA A 268 -27.22 -7.93 12.85
CA ALA A 268 -27.08 -7.66 11.41
C ALA A 268 -27.14 -6.16 11.08
N ARG A 269 -27.96 -5.38 11.80
CA ARG A 269 -28.00 -3.91 11.66
C ARG A 269 -26.77 -3.25 12.28
N ILE A 270 -26.33 -3.73 13.45
CA ILE A 270 -25.08 -3.29 14.08
C ILE A 270 -23.90 -3.50 13.13
N ASP A 271 -23.78 -4.65 12.45
CA ASP A 271 -22.67 -4.90 11.52
C ASP A 271 -22.67 -3.92 10.37
N LEU A 272 -23.84 -3.61 9.81
CA LEU A 272 -23.96 -2.71 8.67
C LEU A 272 -23.49 -1.30 9.01
N VAL A 273 -23.89 -0.81 10.18
CA VAL A 273 -23.48 0.52 10.67
C VAL A 273 -22.04 0.52 11.13
N SER A 274 -21.61 -0.52 11.86
CA SER A 274 -20.31 -0.55 12.50
C SER A 274 -19.15 -0.83 11.54
N LEU A 275 -19.39 -1.63 10.50
CA LEU A 275 -18.35 -2.02 9.56
C LEU A 275 -18.31 -1.13 8.32
N GLY A 276 -19.40 -0.47 7.94
CA GLY A 276 -19.45 0.44 6.80
C GLY A 276 -18.84 -0.20 5.54
N GLN A 277 -17.72 0.35 5.06
CA GLN A 277 -16.98 -0.14 3.88
C GLN A 277 -16.33 -1.51 4.06
N ALA A 278 -16.08 -1.92 5.31
CA ALA A 278 -15.52 -3.23 5.63
C ALA A 278 -16.56 -4.35 5.50
N HIS A 279 -17.84 -4.01 5.34
CA HIS A 279 -18.91 -4.99 5.22
C HIS A 279 -18.74 -5.81 3.93
N TRP A 280 -19.02 -7.11 4.00
CA TRP A 280 -18.84 -8.04 2.88
C TRP A 280 -19.61 -7.62 1.62
N THR A 281 -20.73 -6.91 1.74
CA THR A 281 -21.48 -6.41 0.58
C THR A 281 -20.67 -5.39 -0.23
N CYS A 282 -19.93 -4.51 0.45
CA CYS A 282 -19.08 -3.50 -0.19
C CYS A 282 -17.86 -4.15 -0.83
N GLN A 283 -17.31 -5.18 -0.16
CA GLN A 283 -16.23 -5.97 -0.73
C GLN A 283 -16.72 -6.68 -1.98
N LEU A 284 -17.81 -7.45 -1.90
CA LEU A 284 -18.38 -8.19 -3.01
C LEU A 284 -18.72 -7.28 -4.19
N SER A 285 -19.38 -6.13 -3.97
CA SER A 285 -19.63 -5.17 -5.03
C SER A 285 -18.33 -4.67 -5.67
N SER A 286 -17.29 -4.43 -4.87
CA SER A 286 -15.98 -4.03 -5.39
C SER A 286 -15.30 -5.15 -6.19
N ILE A 287 -15.38 -6.40 -5.73
CA ILE A 287 -14.88 -7.60 -6.44
C ILE A 287 -15.58 -7.70 -7.79
N THR A 288 -16.91 -7.65 -7.80
CA THR A 288 -17.71 -7.80 -9.01
C THR A 288 -17.39 -6.73 -10.03
N VAL A 289 -17.31 -5.45 -9.61
CA VAL A 289 -16.95 -4.35 -10.51
C VAL A 289 -15.53 -4.50 -11.04
N MET A 290 -14.56 -4.83 -10.18
CA MET A 290 -13.15 -5.01 -10.59
C MET A 290 -12.99 -6.17 -11.55
N LEU A 291 -13.57 -7.34 -11.25
CA LEU A 291 -13.51 -8.50 -12.14
C LEU A 291 -14.24 -8.22 -13.46
N GLY A 292 -15.38 -7.52 -13.42
CA GLY A 292 -16.11 -7.12 -14.64
C GLY A 292 -15.29 -6.18 -15.53
N LEU A 293 -14.65 -5.16 -14.94
CA LEU A 293 -13.75 -4.25 -15.65
C LEU A 293 -12.54 -4.98 -16.22
N LEU A 294 -11.94 -5.88 -15.43
CA LEU A 294 -10.79 -6.67 -15.86
C LEU A 294 -11.16 -7.58 -17.05
N MET A 295 -12.30 -8.27 -16.97
CA MET A 295 -12.83 -9.10 -18.06
C MET A 295 -13.12 -8.27 -19.30
N LEU A 296 -13.67 -7.06 -19.16
CA LEU A 296 -13.92 -6.16 -20.29
C LEU A 296 -12.61 -5.70 -20.94
N VAL A 297 -11.62 -5.28 -20.15
CA VAL A 297 -10.29 -4.88 -20.66
C VAL A 297 -9.62 -6.05 -21.37
N PHE A 298 -9.65 -7.24 -20.79
CA PHE A 298 -9.06 -8.42 -21.43
C PHE A 298 -9.82 -8.87 -22.67
N ALA A 299 -11.15 -8.82 -22.66
CA ALA A 299 -11.95 -9.14 -23.83
C ALA A 299 -11.66 -8.15 -24.98
N THR A 300 -11.55 -6.85 -24.69
CA THR A 300 -11.27 -5.82 -25.70
C THR A 300 -9.85 -5.87 -26.23
N MET A 301 -8.84 -6.04 -25.36
CA MET A 301 -7.44 -6.12 -25.78
C MET A 301 -7.07 -7.47 -26.40
N GLY A 302 -7.72 -8.55 -25.95
CA GLY A 302 -7.47 -9.92 -26.41
C GLY A 302 -8.36 -10.36 -27.56
N TRP A 303 -9.29 -9.54 -28.02
CA TRP A 303 -10.18 -9.87 -29.13
C TRP A 303 -9.36 -10.12 -30.40
N GLY A 304 -9.37 -11.35 -30.90
CA GLY A 304 -8.64 -11.74 -32.11
C GLY A 304 -7.10 -11.73 -31.97
N GLN A 305 -6.54 -11.61 -30.75
CA GLN A 305 -5.09 -11.60 -30.53
C GLN A 305 -4.65 -12.72 -29.57
N PRO A 306 -4.35 -13.94 -30.08
CA PRO A 306 -3.87 -15.05 -29.25
C PRO A 306 -2.59 -14.71 -28.47
N GLU A 307 -1.68 -13.94 -29.08
CA GLU A 307 -0.44 -13.48 -28.44
C GLU A 307 -0.68 -12.64 -27.19
N PHE A 308 -1.76 -11.85 -27.15
CA PHE A 308 -2.10 -11.04 -25.99
C PHE A 308 -2.38 -11.94 -24.79
N TRP A 309 -3.16 -13.00 -24.97
CA TRP A 309 -3.50 -13.94 -23.91
C TRP A 309 -2.27 -14.70 -23.42
N GLN A 310 -1.36 -15.08 -24.32
CA GLN A 310 -0.11 -15.72 -23.95
C GLN A 310 0.80 -14.75 -23.16
N GLY A 311 0.96 -13.51 -23.61
CA GLY A 311 1.75 -12.50 -22.91
C GLY A 311 1.17 -12.14 -21.53
N LEU A 312 -0.16 -11.99 -21.45
CA LEU A 312 -0.88 -11.71 -20.21
C LEU A 312 -0.76 -12.85 -19.19
N THR A 313 -0.86 -14.10 -19.64
CA THR A 313 -0.70 -15.26 -18.75
C THR A 313 0.74 -15.41 -18.27
N GLN A 314 1.72 -15.20 -19.14
CA GLN A 314 3.14 -15.27 -18.80
C GLN A 314 3.60 -14.19 -17.83
N HIS A 315 3.16 -12.94 -18.01
CA HIS A 315 3.69 -11.79 -17.24
C HIS A 315 2.69 -11.18 -16.27
N GLY A 316 1.39 -11.28 -16.57
CA GLY A 316 0.31 -10.65 -15.81
C GLY A 316 -0.14 -11.44 -14.58
N THR A 317 0.14 -12.75 -14.52
CA THR A 317 -0.25 -13.63 -13.40
C THR A 317 0.28 -13.15 -12.05
N MET A 318 1.50 -12.59 -12.00
CA MET A 318 2.06 -12.02 -10.77
C MET A 318 1.29 -10.78 -10.30
N GLY A 319 1.02 -9.84 -11.21
CA GLY A 319 0.28 -8.63 -10.91
C GLY A 319 -1.16 -8.93 -10.47
N LEU A 320 -1.83 -9.86 -11.15
CA LEU A 320 -3.16 -10.33 -10.79
C LEU A 320 -3.18 -11.02 -9.43
N SER A 321 -2.18 -11.86 -9.14
CA SER A 321 -2.04 -12.51 -7.83
C SER A 321 -1.89 -11.51 -6.70
N PHE A 322 -1.06 -10.48 -6.89
CA PHE A 322 -0.93 -9.40 -5.91
C PHE A 322 -2.22 -8.59 -5.77
N GLY A 323 -2.89 -8.30 -6.88
CA GLY A 323 -4.19 -7.62 -6.90
C GLY A 323 -5.25 -8.38 -6.11
N PHE A 324 -5.42 -9.68 -6.37
CA PHE A 324 -6.38 -10.53 -5.67
C PHE A 324 -6.06 -10.67 -4.18
N ALA A 325 -4.80 -10.94 -3.83
CA ALA A 325 -4.41 -11.02 -2.43
C ALA A 325 -4.58 -9.66 -1.70
N SER A 326 -4.35 -8.53 -2.38
CA SER A 326 -4.57 -7.19 -1.82
C SER A 326 -6.03 -6.91 -1.45
N MET A 327 -6.99 -7.65 -1.99
CA MET A 327 -8.40 -7.54 -1.60
C MET A 327 -8.62 -7.87 -0.12
N CYS A 328 -7.80 -8.77 0.44
CA CYS A 328 -7.85 -9.11 1.87
C CYS A 328 -7.41 -7.94 2.77
N LEU A 329 -6.58 -7.02 2.27
CA LEU A 329 -6.12 -5.85 3.01
C LEU A 329 -7.26 -4.93 3.41
N GLY A 330 -8.32 -4.88 2.59
CA GLY A 330 -9.52 -4.13 2.90
C GLY A 330 -10.03 -4.46 4.29
N VAL A 331 -10.20 -5.75 4.62
CA VAL A 331 -10.65 -6.19 5.96
C VAL A 331 -9.68 -5.72 7.04
N LEU A 332 -8.38 -5.93 6.84
CA LEU A 332 -7.37 -5.66 7.87
C LEU A 332 -7.28 -4.18 8.22
N LEU A 333 -7.40 -3.31 7.22
CA LEU A 333 -7.26 -1.87 7.38
C LEU A 333 -8.55 -1.18 7.78
N THR A 334 -9.67 -1.60 7.20
CA THR A 334 -10.92 -0.85 7.33
C THR A 334 -11.71 -1.25 8.57
N VAL A 335 -11.61 -2.50 9.07
CA VAL A 335 -12.35 -2.95 10.25
C VAL A 335 -12.03 -2.11 11.50
N PRO A 336 -10.75 -1.98 11.96
CA PRO A 336 -10.46 -1.17 13.14
C PRO A 336 -10.84 0.30 12.97
N ALA A 337 -10.64 0.86 11.78
CA ALA A 337 -11.02 2.23 11.48
C ALA A 337 -12.55 2.44 11.58
N ASN A 338 -13.34 1.58 10.93
CA ASN A 338 -14.80 1.71 10.89
C ASN A 338 -15.44 1.39 12.25
N LEU A 339 -14.91 0.41 12.99
CA LEU A 339 -15.37 0.10 14.35
C LEU A 339 -15.10 1.26 15.31
N HIS A 340 -13.94 1.92 15.21
CA HIS A 340 -13.66 3.09 16.04
C HIS A 340 -14.51 4.30 15.63
N ARG A 341 -14.70 4.51 14.32
CA ARG A 341 -15.56 5.57 13.76
C ARG A 341 -16.96 5.51 14.32
N SER A 342 -17.54 4.32 14.28
CA SER A 342 -18.94 4.06 14.55
C SER A 342 -19.24 3.87 16.04
N ARG A 343 -18.29 4.18 16.94
CA ARG A 343 -18.41 3.91 18.38
C ARG A 343 -19.62 4.61 19.02
N ARG A 344 -19.99 5.78 18.52
CA ARG A 344 -21.16 6.55 19.03
C ARG A 344 -22.45 5.89 18.58
N GLU A 345 -22.52 5.49 17.31
CA GLU A 345 -23.65 4.75 16.74
C GLU A 345 -23.79 3.36 17.39
N GLN A 346 -22.68 2.67 17.66
CA GLN A 346 -22.68 1.41 18.40
C GLN A 346 -23.31 1.56 19.78
N ALA A 347 -22.97 2.62 20.52
CA ALA A 347 -23.53 2.87 21.85
C ALA A 347 -25.06 3.02 21.80
N LEU A 348 -25.59 3.72 20.78
CA LEU A 348 -27.03 3.86 20.57
C LEU A 348 -27.68 2.53 20.16
N LEU A 349 -27.06 1.77 19.26
CA LEU A 349 -27.61 0.51 18.75
C LEU A 349 -27.66 -0.60 19.81
N ILE A 350 -26.80 -0.54 20.83
CA ILE A 350 -26.83 -1.48 21.97
C ILE A 350 -28.04 -1.24 22.90
N LEU A 351 -28.65 -0.05 22.84
CA LEU A 351 -29.86 0.26 23.59
C LEU A 351 -31.13 -0.33 22.95
N LEU A 352 -31.05 -0.85 21.72
CA LEU A 352 -32.19 -1.42 21.03
C LEU A 352 -32.71 -2.70 21.73
N PRO A 353 -34.05 -2.92 21.73
CA PRO A 353 -34.61 -4.14 22.27
C PRO A 353 -34.08 -5.35 21.49
N GLY A 354 -33.61 -6.36 22.23
CA GLY A 354 -33.02 -7.58 21.69
C GLY A 354 -31.53 -7.49 21.33
N ALA A 355 -30.84 -6.38 21.61
CA ALA A 355 -29.39 -6.29 21.42
C ALA A 355 -28.64 -7.31 22.30
N PRO A 356 -27.74 -8.13 21.75
CA PRO A 356 -26.93 -9.04 22.55
C PRO A 356 -26.01 -8.24 23.49
N ARG A 357 -25.79 -8.76 24.71
CA ARG A 357 -24.95 -8.13 25.75
C ARG A 357 -23.83 -9.04 26.21
N GLY A 358 -22.80 -8.45 26.83
CA GLY A 358 -21.69 -9.18 27.45
C GLY A 358 -20.97 -10.11 26.49
N GLN A 359 -20.66 -11.32 26.95
CA GLN A 359 -19.94 -12.33 26.16
C GLN A 359 -20.71 -12.80 24.92
N VAL A 360 -22.04 -12.70 24.89
CA VAL A 360 -22.84 -13.07 23.69
C VAL A 360 -22.52 -12.11 22.55
N LEU A 361 -22.48 -10.80 22.85
CA LEU A 361 -22.09 -9.77 21.88
C LEU A 361 -20.68 -10.02 21.34
N ASN A 362 -19.72 -10.30 22.24
CA ASN A 362 -18.33 -10.56 21.85
C ASN A 362 -18.23 -11.76 20.90
N ARG A 363 -18.91 -12.87 21.23
CA ARG A 363 -18.93 -14.08 20.39
C ARG A 363 -19.56 -13.82 19.02
N MET A 364 -20.67 -13.07 18.98
CA MET A 364 -21.36 -12.75 17.72
C MET A 364 -20.51 -11.84 16.84
N LEU A 365 -19.92 -10.77 17.41
CA LEU A 365 -19.02 -9.88 16.68
C LEU A 365 -17.80 -10.63 16.16
N ALA A 366 -17.14 -11.41 17.01
CA ALA A 366 -15.94 -12.16 16.65
C ALA A 366 -16.23 -13.19 15.52
N ARG A 367 -17.34 -13.92 15.58
CA ARG A 367 -17.76 -14.83 14.51
C ARG A 367 -17.98 -14.10 13.19
N ARG A 368 -18.63 -12.94 13.23
CA ARG A 368 -18.94 -12.18 12.02
C ARG A 368 -17.70 -11.59 11.38
N LEU A 369 -16.82 -10.97 12.15
CA LEU A 369 -15.54 -10.48 11.65
C LEU A 369 -14.67 -11.63 11.11
N LEU A 370 -14.65 -12.79 11.80
CA LEU A 370 -13.92 -13.96 11.33
C LEU A 370 -14.51 -14.50 10.03
N SER A 371 -15.83 -14.55 9.91
CA SER A 371 -16.51 -14.99 8.68
C SER A 371 -16.20 -14.06 7.50
N GLN A 372 -16.09 -12.75 7.72
CA GLN A 372 -15.69 -11.80 6.69
C GLN A 372 -14.24 -11.99 6.25
N LEU A 373 -13.34 -12.20 7.22
CA LEU A 373 -11.95 -12.53 6.92
C LEU A 373 -11.85 -13.84 6.13
N MET A 374 -12.52 -14.91 6.56
CA MET A 374 -12.51 -16.19 5.87
C MET A 374 -13.08 -16.08 4.46
N TRP A 375 -14.14 -15.30 4.26
CA TRP A 375 -14.70 -15.05 2.94
C TRP A 375 -13.72 -14.32 2.02
N ALA A 376 -13.15 -13.21 2.50
CA ALA A 376 -12.20 -12.41 1.72
C ALA A 376 -10.95 -13.21 1.35
N VAL A 377 -10.37 -13.92 2.32
CA VAL A 377 -9.20 -14.79 2.09
C VAL A 377 -9.57 -15.99 1.22
N GLY A 378 -10.73 -16.61 1.42
CA GLY A 378 -11.18 -17.77 0.66
C GLY A 378 -11.34 -17.45 -0.84
N ILE A 379 -12.01 -16.35 -1.18
CA ILE A 379 -12.12 -15.90 -2.57
C ILE A 379 -10.74 -15.60 -3.15
N ALA A 380 -9.92 -14.80 -2.45
CA ALA A 380 -8.60 -14.42 -2.94
C ALA A 380 -7.69 -15.63 -3.16
N LEU A 381 -7.71 -16.61 -2.24
CA LEU A 381 -6.94 -17.84 -2.34
C LEU A 381 -7.41 -18.70 -3.52
N LEU A 382 -8.73 -18.82 -3.74
CA LEU A 382 -9.27 -19.54 -4.91
C LEU A 382 -8.82 -18.87 -6.22
N LEU A 383 -8.90 -17.54 -6.31
CA LEU A 383 -8.46 -16.80 -7.50
C LEU A 383 -6.94 -16.93 -7.72
N CYS A 384 -6.12 -16.79 -6.67
CA CYS A 384 -4.67 -16.97 -6.75
C CYS A 384 -4.26 -18.40 -7.10
N ALA A 385 -4.99 -19.41 -6.61
CA ALA A 385 -4.77 -20.81 -6.94
C ALA A 385 -5.15 -21.10 -8.40
N ALA A 386 -6.27 -20.55 -8.88
CA ALA A 386 -6.66 -20.66 -10.29
C ALA A 386 -5.60 -20.05 -11.23
N LEU A 387 -4.95 -18.95 -10.80
CA LEU A 387 -3.85 -18.35 -11.56
C LEU A 387 -2.64 -19.26 -11.73
N GLN A 388 -2.45 -20.29 -10.89
CA GLN A 388 -1.34 -21.24 -11.03
C GLN A 388 -1.51 -22.20 -12.20
N GLN A 389 -2.70 -22.30 -12.79
CA GLN A 389 -2.94 -23.09 -14.01
C GLN A 389 -2.34 -22.43 -15.26
N PHE A 390 -1.92 -21.17 -15.15
CA PHE A 390 -1.33 -20.44 -16.25
C PHE A 390 0.21 -20.47 -16.18
N PRO A 391 0.90 -20.58 -17.31
CA PRO A 391 2.36 -20.55 -17.35
C PRO A 391 2.84 -19.19 -16.85
N GLY A 392 3.60 -19.17 -15.77
CA GLY A 392 4.18 -17.96 -15.17
C GLY A 392 5.58 -18.23 -14.61
N PRO A 393 6.27 -17.20 -14.10
CA PRO A 393 7.60 -17.37 -13.52
C PRO A 393 7.55 -18.33 -12.33
N GLN A 394 8.12 -19.53 -12.50
CA GLN A 394 8.07 -20.60 -11.50
C GLN A 394 8.65 -20.19 -10.13
N SER A 395 9.66 -19.32 -10.12
CA SER A 395 10.31 -18.83 -8.89
C SER A 395 9.38 -18.01 -7.98
N LEU A 396 8.31 -17.44 -8.54
CA LEU A 396 7.30 -16.65 -7.84
C LEU A 396 5.91 -17.29 -7.94
N SER A 397 5.85 -18.56 -8.39
CA SER A 397 4.65 -19.37 -8.26
C SER A 397 4.20 -19.37 -6.80
N TRP A 398 2.90 -19.27 -6.56
CA TRP A 398 2.30 -19.22 -5.22
C TRP A 398 2.52 -17.96 -4.38
N LEU A 399 3.23 -16.92 -4.85
CA LEU A 399 3.41 -15.68 -4.07
C LEU A 399 2.08 -15.07 -3.58
N GLY A 400 1.06 -15.04 -4.44
CA GLY A 400 -0.29 -14.58 -4.07
C GLY A 400 -0.96 -15.44 -2.99
N VAL A 401 -0.73 -16.76 -3.04
CA VAL A 401 -1.23 -17.70 -2.02
C VAL A 401 -0.50 -17.49 -0.70
N HIS A 402 0.83 -17.34 -0.71
CA HIS A 402 1.59 -16.98 0.48
C HIS A 402 1.10 -15.67 1.10
N LEU A 403 0.77 -14.67 0.28
CA LEU A 403 0.22 -13.40 0.76
C LEU A 403 -1.16 -13.58 1.40
N CYS A 404 -2.05 -14.38 0.80
CA CYS A 404 -3.34 -14.73 1.41
C CYS A 404 -3.18 -15.47 2.75
N LEU A 405 -2.23 -16.42 2.83
CA LEU A 405 -1.90 -17.16 4.05
C LEU A 405 -1.35 -16.24 5.15
N ALA A 406 -0.48 -15.30 4.79
CA ALA A 406 0.00 -14.29 5.72
C ALA A 406 -1.15 -13.41 6.23
N TYR A 407 -2.01 -12.91 5.33
CA TYR A 407 -3.18 -12.12 5.72
C TYR A 407 -4.19 -12.91 6.56
N LEU A 408 -4.26 -14.23 6.42
CA LEU A 408 -5.07 -15.07 7.28
C LEU A 408 -4.55 -15.07 8.72
N VAL A 409 -3.23 -15.27 8.91
CA VAL A 409 -2.59 -15.25 10.23
C VAL A 409 -2.77 -13.89 10.89
N PHE A 410 -2.36 -12.82 10.21
CA PHE A 410 -2.44 -11.48 10.78
C PHE A 410 -3.88 -11.00 10.89
N GLY A 411 -4.76 -11.39 9.97
CA GLY A 411 -6.18 -11.12 10.04
C GLY A 411 -6.83 -11.70 11.27
N CYS A 412 -6.53 -12.94 11.63
CA CYS A 412 -7.02 -13.53 12.87
C CYS A 412 -6.56 -12.73 14.10
N THR A 413 -5.32 -12.22 14.10
CA THR A 413 -4.84 -11.37 15.20
C THR A 413 -5.53 -10.01 15.26
N VAL A 414 -5.87 -9.43 14.11
CA VAL A 414 -6.52 -8.12 13.96
C VAL A 414 -8.01 -8.22 14.26
N VAL A 415 -8.66 -9.32 13.91
CA VAL A 415 -10.11 -9.52 14.08
C VAL A 415 -10.44 -9.98 15.51
N LEU A 416 -9.65 -10.88 16.07
CA LEU A 416 -9.88 -11.45 17.41
C LEU A 416 -9.10 -10.68 18.48
N ARG A 417 -9.45 -9.43 18.70
CA ARG A 417 -8.84 -8.59 19.75
C ARG A 417 -9.88 -8.13 20.76
N ASP A 418 -9.40 -7.60 21.88
CA ASP A 418 -10.25 -6.89 22.83
C ASP A 418 -10.59 -5.49 22.29
N TRP A 419 -11.70 -5.42 21.57
CA TRP A 419 -12.21 -4.18 20.98
C TRP A 419 -12.62 -3.13 22.02
N SER A 420 -12.88 -3.54 23.27
CA SER A 420 -13.25 -2.61 24.34
C SER A 420 -12.10 -1.70 24.77
N ARG A 421 -10.85 -2.16 24.57
CA ARG A 421 -9.59 -1.45 24.89
C ARG A 421 -8.85 -0.95 23.65
N GLU A 422 -9.50 -1.00 22.48
CA GLU A 422 -8.86 -0.60 21.23
C GLU A 422 -8.67 0.92 21.19
N ARG A 423 -7.40 1.33 21.07
CA ARG A 423 -7.01 2.74 20.90
C ARG A 423 -7.47 3.28 19.54
N PRO A 424 -7.56 4.61 19.37
CA PRO A 424 -7.81 5.18 18.06
C PRO A 424 -6.84 4.58 17.03
N PRO A 425 -7.34 4.18 15.85
CA PRO A 425 -6.51 3.66 14.78
C PRO A 425 -5.42 4.68 14.47
N ASN A 426 -4.22 4.19 14.24
CA ASN A 426 -3.07 5.00 13.87
C ASN A 426 -2.48 4.38 12.61
N SER A 427 -2.29 5.19 11.56
CA SER A 427 -1.70 4.79 10.28
C SER A 427 -0.40 4.00 10.48
N HIS A 428 0.36 4.37 11.50
CA HIS A 428 1.60 3.72 11.91
C HIS A 428 1.42 2.30 12.44
N ARG A 429 0.41 2.06 13.28
CA ARG A 429 0.10 0.71 13.78
C ARG A 429 -0.47 -0.17 12.68
N ALA A 430 -1.16 0.41 11.71
CA ALA A 430 -1.65 -0.30 10.54
C ALA A 430 -0.51 -0.84 9.66
N LEU A 431 0.71 -0.30 9.72
CA LEU A 431 1.89 -0.81 9.00
C LEU A 431 2.48 -2.08 9.62
N LEU A 432 2.24 -2.36 10.91
CA LEU A 432 2.84 -3.52 11.57
C LEU A 432 2.37 -4.86 10.98
N PRO A 433 1.04 -5.09 10.79
CA PRO A 433 0.57 -6.29 10.13
C PRO A 433 1.12 -6.45 8.71
N PHE A 434 1.37 -5.36 7.99
CA PHE A 434 1.99 -5.42 6.67
C PHE A 434 3.43 -5.90 6.72
N GLY A 435 4.28 -5.26 7.53
CA GLY A 435 5.67 -5.67 7.65
C GLY A 435 5.79 -7.11 8.10
N ALA A 436 4.96 -7.52 9.08
CA ALA A 436 4.92 -8.90 9.56
C ALA A 436 4.39 -9.87 8.49
N ALA A 437 3.37 -9.48 7.72
CA ALA A 437 2.88 -10.25 6.58
C ALA A 437 3.97 -10.44 5.52
N SER A 438 4.69 -9.38 5.16
CA SER A 438 5.80 -9.45 4.21
C SER A 438 6.90 -10.41 4.66
N VAL A 439 7.32 -10.35 5.94
CA VAL A 439 8.29 -11.31 6.48
C VAL A 439 7.75 -12.74 6.42
N MET A 440 6.50 -12.95 6.77
CA MET A 440 5.88 -14.28 6.69
C MET A 440 5.80 -14.80 5.26
N VAL A 441 5.44 -13.96 4.28
CA VAL A 441 5.43 -14.33 2.86
C VAL A 441 6.82 -14.79 2.41
N LEU A 442 7.86 -14.05 2.78
CA LEU A 442 9.23 -14.42 2.43
C LEU A 442 9.67 -15.71 3.11
N ALA A 443 9.28 -15.93 4.37
CA ALA A 443 9.55 -17.18 5.06
C ALA A 443 8.88 -18.37 4.36
N LEU A 444 7.60 -18.24 3.98
CA LEU A 444 6.87 -19.26 3.21
C LEU A 444 7.51 -19.49 1.84
N GLN A 445 7.90 -18.42 1.15
CA GLN A 445 8.61 -18.50 -0.12
C GLN A 445 9.95 -19.23 0.01
N GLY A 446 10.70 -18.94 1.08
CA GLY A 446 11.95 -19.64 1.40
C GLY A 446 11.73 -21.12 1.67
N LEU A 447 10.69 -21.49 2.42
CA LEU A 447 10.32 -22.90 2.64
C LEU A 447 9.96 -23.60 1.31
N GLN A 448 9.27 -22.90 0.40
CA GLN A 448 8.98 -23.44 -0.93
C GLN A 448 10.27 -23.72 -1.70
N TRP A 449 11.24 -22.81 -1.66
CA TRP A 449 12.53 -22.99 -2.33
C TRP A 449 13.37 -24.11 -1.70
N LEU A 450 13.17 -24.40 -0.42
CA LEU A 450 13.73 -25.58 0.25
C LEU A 450 12.99 -26.89 -0.11
N GLY A 451 12.05 -26.85 -1.05
CA GLY A 451 11.32 -28.02 -1.55
C GLY A 451 10.08 -28.39 -0.73
N LEU A 452 9.66 -27.56 0.24
CA LEU A 452 8.45 -27.85 1.00
C LEU A 452 7.20 -27.64 0.13
N PRO A 453 6.36 -28.68 -0.09
CA PRO A 453 5.21 -28.56 -0.97
C PRO A 453 4.18 -27.57 -0.41
N ILE A 454 3.49 -26.86 -1.31
CA ILE A 454 2.52 -25.81 -0.94
C ILE A 454 1.43 -26.32 0.02
N LEU A 455 1.01 -27.57 -0.13
CA LEU A 455 0.01 -28.19 0.76
C LEU A 455 0.51 -28.31 2.21
N ALA A 456 1.78 -28.63 2.41
CA ALA A 456 2.39 -28.68 3.74
C ALA A 456 2.48 -27.27 4.36
N GLN A 457 2.79 -26.27 3.54
CA GLN A 457 2.80 -24.86 3.99
C GLN A 457 1.40 -24.37 4.38
N ILE A 458 0.38 -24.67 3.57
CA ILE A 458 -1.02 -24.39 3.89
C ILE A 458 -1.40 -25.08 5.22
N GLY A 459 -1.06 -26.37 5.38
CA GLY A 459 -1.29 -27.11 6.61
C GLY A 459 -0.65 -26.47 7.84
N LEU A 460 0.63 -26.07 7.74
CA LEU A 460 1.35 -25.39 8.82
C LEU A 460 0.70 -24.05 9.19
N VAL A 461 0.32 -23.25 8.19
CA VAL A 461 -0.36 -21.97 8.43
C VAL A 461 -1.73 -22.19 9.04
N LEU A 462 -2.52 -23.15 8.56
CA LEU A 462 -3.83 -23.46 9.13
C LEU A 462 -3.73 -23.91 10.59
N LEU A 463 -2.76 -24.75 10.94
CA LEU A 463 -2.49 -25.14 12.33
C LEU A 463 -2.15 -23.92 13.19
N LEU A 464 -1.26 -23.05 12.70
CA LEU A 464 -0.92 -21.80 13.38
C LEU A 464 -2.14 -20.89 13.58
N VAL A 465 -2.96 -20.72 12.54
CA VAL A 465 -4.20 -19.92 12.58
C VAL A 465 -5.19 -20.50 13.58
N LEU A 466 -5.40 -21.81 13.59
CA LEU A 466 -6.31 -22.47 14.53
C LEU A 466 -5.83 -22.34 15.98
N ALA A 467 -4.52 -22.52 16.22
CA ALA A 467 -3.92 -22.33 17.54
C ALA A 467 -4.08 -20.88 18.02
N LEU A 468 -3.74 -19.91 17.17
CA LEU A 468 -3.90 -18.48 17.46
C LEU A 468 -5.36 -18.10 17.68
N ALA A 469 -6.26 -18.56 16.81
CA ALA A 469 -7.68 -18.28 16.90
C ALA A 469 -8.27 -18.86 18.19
N ARG A 470 -7.95 -20.11 18.54
CA ARG A 470 -8.37 -20.74 19.80
C ARG A 470 -7.86 -19.97 21.02
N TYR A 471 -6.57 -19.67 21.05
CA TYR A 471 -5.95 -18.90 22.14
C TYR A 471 -6.60 -17.54 22.32
N ARG A 472 -6.75 -16.78 21.23
CA ARG A 472 -7.35 -15.43 21.27
C ARG A 472 -8.85 -15.47 21.53
N TRP A 473 -9.56 -16.50 21.05
CA TRP A 473 -10.97 -16.70 21.36
C TRP A 473 -11.16 -16.88 22.87
N GLN A 474 -10.39 -17.77 23.50
CA GLN A 474 -10.48 -18.00 24.93
C GLN A 474 -10.09 -16.77 25.75
N ARG A 475 -8.94 -16.14 25.44
CA ARG A 475 -8.42 -15.03 26.25
C ARG A 475 -9.04 -13.66 25.96
N LEU A 476 -9.40 -13.36 24.72
CA LEU A 476 -9.79 -12.01 24.30
C LEU A 476 -11.24 -11.88 23.86
N VAL A 477 -11.93 -12.97 23.53
CA VAL A 477 -13.36 -12.93 23.19
C VAL A 477 -14.22 -13.32 24.39
N LEU A 478 -13.87 -14.41 25.07
CA LEU A 478 -14.65 -14.93 26.20
C LEU A 478 -14.34 -14.22 27.52
N ALA A 479 -13.08 -13.88 27.79
CA ALA A 479 -12.67 -13.27 29.06
C ALA A 479 -12.67 -11.73 29.07
N SER A 480 -12.91 -11.07 27.93
CA SER A 480 -12.88 -9.61 27.83
C SER A 480 -14.20 -8.96 28.24
N ALA A 481 -14.13 -7.65 28.54
CA ALA A 481 -15.29 -6.80 28.72
C ALA A 481 -16.13 -6.73 27.43
N PRO A 482 -17.37 -6.21 27.48
CA PRO A 482 -18.20 -6.04 26.29
C PRO A 482 -17.44 -5.23 25.21
N ALA A 483 -17.34 -5.82 24.02
CA ALA A 483 -16.53 -5.31 22.90
C ALA A 483 -17.00 -3.96 22.35
N MET A 484 -18.25 -3.59 22.61
CA MET A 484 -18.84 -2.33 22.16
C MET A 484 -19.39 -1.50 23.34
N PRO A 485 -19.37 -0.15 23.24
CA PRO A 485 -18.74 0.62 22.17
C PRO A 485 -17.22 0.45 22.15
N VAL A 486 -16.64 0.41 20.94
CA VAL A 486 -15.21 0.17 20.74
C VAL A 486 -14.39 1.27 21.41
N GLY A 487 -13.34 0.87 22.13
CA GLY A 487 -12.42 1.79 22.80
C GLY A 487 -12.96 2.45 24.06
N ARG A 488 -14.00 1.88 24.70
CA ARG A 488 -14.57 2.38 25.97
C ARG A 488 -13.53 2.51 27.10
N TRP A 489 -12.49 1.68 27.09
CA TRP A 489 -11.47 1.58 28.15
C TRP A 489 -10.05 1.86 27.64
N ALA A 490 -9.92 2.52 26.47
CA ALA A 490 -8.67 2.64 25.73
C ALA A 490 -7.73 3.76 26.17
#